data_AF-A0A392P0M1-F1
#
_entry.id   AF-A0A392P0M1-F1
#
_cell.length_a   1.000
_cell.length_b   1.000
_cell.length_c   1.000
_cell.angle_alpha   90.00
_cell.angle_beta   90.00
_cell.angle_gamma   90.00
#
_symmetry.space_group_name_H-M   'P 1'
#
loop_
_entity.id
_entity.type
_entity.pdbx_description
1 polymer ?
#
loop_
_entity_poly.entity_id
_entity_poly.type
_entity_poly.pdbx_seq_one_letter_code
_entity_poly.pdbx_strand_id
1 'polypeptide(L)'
;SLTTIVQALEILTGCYILVQGNTVSVMGSYKGLKQVRRIVEECMLNKMHPVYNIKILMMKKELEKDPALAQENWDRKNVKQKKVNAKQKKPYTPFPPPQQPSKVDIQLETGEYFMSDKKKSAKKWQERQEKQAEKTAENKRKRDESFIPPK
;
A
#
# COMPACT_ATOMS: atom_id res chain seq x y z
N SER A 1 2.41 17.26 -10.46
CA SER A 1 2.93 18.50 -11.06
C SER A 1 4.10 19.00 -10.23
N LEU A 2 5.35 18.70 -10.62
CA LEU A 2 6.57 19.01 -9.83
C LEU A 2 6.71 20.50 -9.47
N THR A 3 6.16 21.39 -10.30
CA THR A 3 6.15 22.84 -10.10
C THR A 3 5.53 23.26 -8.76
N THR A 4 4.48 22.57 -8.29
CA THR A 4 3.80 22.92 -7.03
C THR A 4 4.63 22.58 -5.80
N ILE A 5 5.49 21.56 -5.89
CA ILE A 5 6.33 21.10 -4.77
C ILE A 5 7.52 22.06 -4.58
N VAL A 6 8.17 22.46 -5.68
CA VAL A 6 9.29 23.41 -5.62
C VAL A 6 8.81 24.75 -5.08
N GLN A 7 7.71 25.29 -5.62
CA GLN A 7 7.13 26.55 -5.16
C GLN A 7 6.72 26.51 -3.68
N ALA A 8 6.16 25.40 -3.20
CA ALA A 8 5.86 25.24 -1.78
C ALA A 8 7.13 25.24 -0.92
N LEU A 9 8.22 24.62 -1.38
CA LEU A 9 9.49 24.60 -0.68
C LEU A 9 10.13 25.99 -0.62
N GLU A 10 10.02 26.78 -1.70
CA GLU A 10 10.48 28.17 -1.74
C GLU A 10 9.76 29.04 -0.70
N ILE A 11 8.42 28.96 -0.65
CA ILE A 11 7.60 29.71 0.33
C ILE A 11 7.93 29.29 1.77
N LEU A 12 8.13 27.99 2.00
CA LEU A 12 8.41 27.49 3.34
C LEU A 12 9.82 27.85 3.82
N THR A 13 10.82 27.78 2.96
CA THR A 13 12.22 28.00 3.35
C THR A 13 12.69 29.45 3.15
N GLY A 14 11.88 30.30 2.48
CA GLY A 14 12.27 31.67 2.12
C GLY A 14 13.49 31.68 1.20
N CYS A 15 13.65 30.63 0.40
CA CYS A 15 14.76 30.47 -0.53
C CYS A 15 14.22 30.44 -1.96
N TYR A 16 15.02 30.91 -2.91
CA TYR A 16 14.79 30.71 -4.33
C TYR A 16 15.46 29.41 -4.77
N ILE A 17 14.73 28.54 -5.46
CA ILE A 17 15.19 27.21 -5.84
C ILE A 17 15.03 27.04 -7.35
N LEU A 18 16.12 26.68 -8.01
CA LEU A 18 16.16 26.47 -9.45
C LEU A 18 16.78 25.11 -9.76
N VAL A 19 15.97 24.25 -10.38
CA VAL A 19 16.39 22.90 -10.79
C VAL A 19 16.74 22.94 -12.28
N GLN A 20 18.00 22.70 -12.60
CA GLN A 20 18.51 22.67 -13.98
C GLN A 20 19.27 21.38 -14.23
N GLY A 21 18.72 20.53 -15.10
CA GLY A 21 19.31 19.23 -15.40
C GLY A 21 19.54 18.39 -14.13
N ASN A 22 20.81 18.08 -13.85
CA ASN A 22 21.21 17.27 -12.70
C ASN A 22 21.62 18.10 -11.47
N THR A 23 21.51 19.43 -11.53
CA THR A 23 21.91 20.33 -10.46
C THR A 23 20.71 21.08 -9.89
N VAL A 24 20.81 21.42 -8.60
CA VAL A 24 19.84 22.24 -7.88
C VAL A 24 20.56 23.45 -7.32
N SER A 25 20.24 24.63 -7.84
CA SER A 25 20.76 25.92 -7.39
C SER A 25 19.80 26.51 -6.37
N VAL A 26 20.33 27.01 -5.24
CA VAL A 26 19.51 27.58 -4.16
C VAL A 26 20.12 28.88 -3.66
N MET A 27 19.31 29.91 -3.48
CA MET A 27 19.71 31.19 -2.92
C MET A 27 18.79 31.57 -1.76
N GLY A 28 19.34 32.04 -0.64
CA GLY A 28 18.53 32.43 0.52
C GLY A 28 19.32 32.48 1.83
N SER A 29 18.60 32.45 2.95
CA SER A 29 19.19 32.48 4.28
C SER A 29 19.99 31.20 4.60
N TYR A 30 21.02 31.31 5.44
CA TYR A 30 21.84 30.14 5.83
C TYR A 30 21.02 29.00 6.44
N LYS A 31 20.00 29.33 7.26
CA LYS A 31 19.11 28.33 7.87
C LYS A 31 18.28 27.61 6.80
N GLY A 32 17.73 28.35 5.83
CA GLY A 32 16.96 27.78 4.71
C GLY A 32 17.82 26.91 3.81
N LEU A 33 19.04 27.34 3.47
CA LEU A 33 19.98 26.56 2.66
C LEU A 33 20.31 25.20 3.29
N LYS A 34 20.55 25.16 4.61
CA LYS A 34 20.75 23.89 5.33
C LYS A 34 19.53 22.96 5.25
N GLN A 35 18.32 23.51 5.35
CA GLN A 35 17.09 22.74 5.26
C GLN A 35 16.87 22.19 3.84
N VAL A 36 16.99 23.03 2.81
CA VAL A 36 16.80 22.63 1.41
C VAL A 36 17.82 21.56 1.02
N ARG A 37 19.10 21.73 1.38
CA ARG A 37 20.15 20.73 1.12
C ARG A 37 19.76 19.35 1.65
N ARG A 38 19.35 19.28 2.92
CA ARG A 38 18.92 18.02 3.56
C ARG A 38 17.75 17.39 2.80
N ILE A 39 16.76 18.20 2.41
CA ILE A 39 15.56 17.73 1.70
C ILE A 39 15.89 17.20 0.31
N VAL A 40 16.78 17.87 -0.42
CA VAL A 40 17.23 17.43 -1.74
C VAL A 40 18.01 16.11 -1.63
N GLU A 41 18.95 16.01 -0.69
CA GLU A 41 19.71 14.77 -0.44
C GLU A 41 18.78 13.61 -0.04
N GLU A 42 17.82 13.83 0.87
CA GLU A 42 16.85 12.81 1.28
C GLU A 42 15.93 12.35 0.14
N CYS A 43 15.58 13.26 -0.76
CA CYS A 43 14.79 12.98 -1.95
C CYS A 43 15.58 12.14 -2.96
N MET A 44 16.84 12.50 -3.23
CA MET A 44 17.70 11.77 -4.18
C MET A 44 18.06 10.37 -3.68
N LEU A 45 18.27 10.20 -2.37
CA LEU A 45 18.55 8.90 -1.74
C LEU A 45 17.29 8.01 -1.56
N ASN A 46 16.12 8.46 -2.02
CA ASN A 46 14.83 7.77 -1.84
C ASN A 46 14.52 7.43 -0.36
N LYS A 47 15.04 8.19 0.60
CA LYS A 47 14.74 7.99 2.03
C LYS A 47 13.36 8.56 2.37
N MET A 48 13.06 9.76 1.87
CA MET A 48 11.81 10.47 2.10
C MET A 48 11.33 11.11 0.79
N HIS A 49 10.05 10.96 0.46
CA HIS A 49 9.46 11.69 -0.67
C HIS A 49 9.27 13.17 -0.29
N PRO A 50 9.53 14.14 -1.19
CA PRO A 50 9.54 15.58 -0.89
C PRO A 50 8.22 16.10 -0.29
N VAL A 51 7.08 15.48 -0.62
CA VAL A 51 5.78 15.79 -0.02
C VAL A 51 5.76 15.56 1.51
N TYR A 52 6.45 14.54 2.02
CA TYR A 52 6.56 14.31 3.46
C TYR A 52 7.44 15.37 4.13
N ASN A 53 8.54 15.75 3.46
CA ASN A 53 9.43 16.80 3.96
C ASN A 53 8.71 18.15 4.06
N ILE A 54 7.86 18.48 3.08
CA ILE A 54 6.98 19.66 3.14
C ILE A 54 6.02 19.57 4.33
N LYS A 55 5.33 18.43 4.54
CA LYS A 55 4.43 18.26 5.70
C LYS A 55 5.15 18.45 7.03
N ILE A 56 6.36 17.92 7.17
CA ILE A 56 7.19 18.08 8.36
C ILE A 56 7.57 19.55 8.55
N LEU A 57 7.97 20.24 7.50
CA LEU A 57 8.29 21.68 7.55
C LEU A 57 7.08 22.54 7.94
N MET A 58 5.90 22.27 7.39
CA MET A 58 4.67 22.98 7.74
C MET A 58 4.33 22.80 9.22
N MET A 59 4.41 21.57 9.72
CA MET A 59 4.15 21.27 11.13
C MET A 59 5.16 21.98 12.05
N LYS A 60 6.45 21.97 11.70
CA LYS A 60 7.49 22.67 12.47
C LYS A 60 7.26 24.18 12.51
N LYS A 61 6.89 24.80 11.40
CA LYS A 61 6.54 26.23 11.36
C LYS A 61 5.33 26.56 12.23
N GLU A 62 4.33 25.68 12.27
CA GLU A 62 3.15 25.90 13.12
C GLU A 62 3.51 25.76 14.60
N LEU A 63 4.30 24.74 14.98
CA LEU A 63 4.78 24.55 16.35
C LEU A 63 5.71 25.66 16.83
N GLU A 64 6.47 26.29 15.93
CA GLU A 64 7.35 27.42 16.26
C GLU A 64 6.56 28.70 16.59
N LYS A 65 5.33 28.84 16.10
CA LYS A 65 4.45 29.97 16.46
C LYS A 65 3.92 29.86 17.89
N ASP A 66 3.81 28.64 18.43
CA ASP A 66 3.31 28.40 19.78
C ASP A 66 4.43 28.59 20.82
N PRO A 67 4.41 29.68 21.61
CA PRO A 67 5.51 29.98 22.55
C PRO A 67 5.62 28.94 23.67
N ALA A 68 4.54 28.23 24.01
CA ALA A 68 4.52 27.21 25.05
C ALA A 68 5.32 25.94 24.68
N LEU A 69 5.48 25.64 23.39
CA LEU A 69 6.11 24.41 22.91
C LEU A 69 7.48 24.63 22.25
N ALA A 70 7.95 25.87 22.20
CA ALA A 70 9.20 26.27 21.52
C ALA A 70 10.46 25.56 22.06
N GLN A 71 10.47 25.12 23.32
CA GLN A 71 11.61 24.46 23.98
C GLN A 71 11.52 22.93 23.98
N GLU A 72 10.42 22.33 23.53
CA GLU A 72 10.25 20.88 23.57
C GLU A 72 10.85 20.16 22.36
N ASN A 73 11.30 18.91 22.54
CA ASN A 73 11.72 18.06 21.43
C ASN A 73 10.50 17.55 20.63
N TRP A 74 10.40 17.94 19.35
CA TRP A 74 9.28 17.63 18.47
C TRP A 74 9.39 16.32 17.68
N ASP A 75 10.44 15.52 17.88
CA ASP A 75 10.65 14.27 17.11
C ASP A 75 9.50 13.26 17.26
N ARG A 76 8.76 13.31 18.37
CA ARG A 76 7.60 12.43 18.63
C ARG A 76 6.35 12.80 17.81
N LYS A 77 6.22 14.06 17.38
CA LYS A 77 5.05 14.56 16.62
C LYS A 77 5.17 14.36 15.11
N ASN A 78 6.37 14.00 14.61
CA ASN A 78 6.57 13.73 13.20
C ASN A 78 5.70 12.55 12.74
N VAL A 79 4.98 12.75 11.62
CA VAL A 79 4.11 11.74 11.01
C VAL A 79 4.93 10.48 10.74
N LYS A 80 4.62 9.40 11.47
CA LYS A 80 5.27 8.10 11.27
C LYS A 80 5.07 7.67 9.82
N GLN A 81 6.17 7.52 9.08
CA GLN A 81 6.10 6.96 7.75
C GLN A 81 5.50 5.55 7.82
N LYS A 82 4.52 5.30 6.95
CA LYS A 82 3.98 3.96 6.75
C LYS A 82 5.11 3.10 6.19
N LYS A 83 5.60 2.15 6.96
CA LYS A 83 6.63 1.20 6.50
C LYS A 83 6.13 0.54 5.23
N VAL A 84 6.85 0.74 4.13
CA VAL A 84 6.54 0.08 2.87
C VAL A 84 6.95 -1.36 3.04
N ASN A 85 5.98 -2.29 3.05
CA ASN A 85 6.28 -3.72 3.09
C ASN A 85 6.93 -4.07 1.75
N ALA A 86 8.27 -4.13 1.73
CA ALA A 86 9.01 -4.59 0.57
C ALA A 86 8.64 -6.05 0.30
N LYS A 87 8.01 -6.32 -0.85
CA LYS A 87 7.80 -7.69 -1.31
C LYS A 87 9.18 -8.32 -1.46
N GLN A 88 9.46 -9.36 -0.68
CA GLN A 88 10.69 -10.14 -0.83
C GLN A 88 10.75 -10.67 -2.26
N LYS A 89 11.91 -10.50 -2.91
CA LYS A 89 12.13 -11.05 -4.26
C LYS A 89 12.06 -12.57 -4.15
N LYS A 90 11.26 -13.21 -5.01
CA LYS A 90 11.22 -14.67 -5.09
C LYS A 90 12.63 -15.18 -5.46
N PRO A 91 13.07 -16.32 -4.91
CA PRO A 91 14.36 -16.91 -5.28
C PRO A 91 14.39 -17.15 -6.79
N TYR A 92 15.56 -16.95 -7.40
CA TYR A 92 15.74 -17.14 -8.83
C TYR A 92 15.57 -18.63 -9.17
N THR A 93 14.59 -18.95 -10.01
CA THR A 93 14.41 -20.28 -10.58
C THR A 93 14.79 -20.22 -12.06
N PRO A 94 15.77 -21.03 -12.52
CA PRO A 94 16.21 -21.00 -13.92
C PRO A 94 15.14 -21.52 -14.89
N PHE A 95 14.18 -22.28 -14.37
CA PHE A 95 13.04 -22.76 -15.15
C PHE A 95 11.86 -21.79 -15.05
N PRO A 96 11.17 -21.52 -16.17
CA PRO A 96 9.94 -20.76 -16.14
C PRO A 96 8.88 -21.53 -15.33
N PRO A 97 7.93 -20.83 -14.67
CA PRO A 97 6.79 -21.49 -14.08
C PRO A 97 6.01 -22.26 -15.16
N PRO A 98 5.32 -23.37 -14.81
CA PRO A 98 4.48 -24.08 -15.76
C PRO A 98 3.42 -23.14 -16.33
N GLN A 99 3.13 -23.31 -17.62
CA GLN A 99 2.05 -22.57 -18.26
C GLN A 99 0.72 -22.94 -17.59
N GLN A 100 -0.15 -21.97 -17.39
CA GLN A 100 -1.50 -22.25 -16.89
C GLN A 100 -2.25 -23.04 -17.97
N PRO A 101 -2.90 -24.17 -17.61
CA PRO A 101 -3.60 -24.99 -18.60
C PRO A 101 -4.73 -24.19 -19.25
N SER A 102 -4.98 -24.45 -20.53
CA SER A 102 -6.07 -23.77 -21.23
C SER A 102 -7.42 -24.25 -20.69
N LYS A 103 -8.48 -23.49 -20.94
CA LYS A 103 -9.85 -23.90 -20.57
C LYS A 103 -10.23 -25.25 -21.20
N VAL A 104 -9.71 -25.55 -22.39
CA VAL A 104 -9.93 -26.81 -23.09
C VAL A 104 -9.18 -27.94 -22.36
N ASP A 105 -7.91 -27.74 -22.04
CA ASP A 105 -7.09 -28.75 -21.32
C ASP A 105 -7.70 -29.10 -19.96
N ILE A 106 -8.15 -28.10 -19.19
CA ILE A 106 -8.84 -28.33 -17.91
C ILE A 106 -10.09 -29.18 -18.12
N GLN A 107 -10.86 -28.93 -19.19
CA GLN A 107 -12.07 -29.70 -19.48
C GLN A 107 -11.78 -31.12 -19.97
N LEU A 108 -10.66 -31.34 -20.67
CA LEU A 108 -10.21 -32.68 -21.04
C LEU A 108 -9.75 -33.46 -19.79
N GLU A 109 -8.96 -32.85 -18.91
CA GLU A 109 -8.50 -33.46 -17.65
C GLU A 109 -9.67 -33.82 -16.72
N THR A 110 -10.68 -32.96 -16.61
CA THR A 110 -11.87 -33.23 -15.78
C THR A 110 -12.85 -34.21 -16.43
N GLY A 111 -12.63 -34.58 -17.70
CA GLY A 111 -13.54 -35.40 -18.50
C GLY A 111 -14.86 -34.71 -18.87
N GLU A 112 -15.04 -33.43 -18.48
CA GLU A 112 -16.24 -32.67 -18.77
C GLU A 112 -16.33 -32.26 -20.25
N TYR A 113 -15.21 -32.24 -20.97
CA TYR A 113 -15.18 -31.89 -22.39
C TYR A 113 -16.15 -32.76 -23.21
N PHE A 114 -16.18 -34.06 -22.94
CA PHE A 114 -17.00 -35.03 -23.66
C PHE A 114 -18.45 -35.13 -23.15
N MET A 115 -18.80 -34.49 -22.03
CA MET A 115 -20.15 -34.54 -21.47
C MET A 115 -21.11 -33.60 -22.23
N SER A 116 -22.32 -34.06 -22.51
CA SER A 116 -23.37 -33.20 -23.09
C SER A 116 -23.84 -32.15 -22.09
N ASP A 117 -24.31 -31.00 -22.59
CA ASP A 117 -24.74 -29.88 -21.74
C ASP A 117 -25.87 -30.25 -20.78
N LYS A 118 -26.75 -31.16 -21.19
CA LYS A 118 -27.82 -31.70 -20.33
C LYS A 118 -27.27 -32.52 -19.15
N LYS A 119 -26.18 -33.27 -19.35
CA LYS A 119 -25.53 -34.02 -18.26
C LYS A 119 -24.75 -33.08 -17.33
N LYS A 120 -24.09 -32.06 -17.89
CA LYS A 120 -23.39 -31.01 -17.10
C LYS A 120 -24.36 -30.23 -16.21
N SER A 121 -25.51 -29.83 -16.75
CA SER A 121 -26.52 -29.08 -15.99
C SER A 121 -27.16 -29.92 -14.89
N ALA A 122 -27.44 -31.20 -15.15
CA ALA A 122 -27.95 -32.12 -14.14
C ALA A 122 -26.96 -32.32 -12.97
N LYS A 123 -25.68 -32.55 -13.27
CA LYS A 123 -24.62 -32.68 -12.25
C LYS A 123 -24.49 -31.41 -11.41
N LYS A 124 -24.52 -30.23 -12.04
CA LYS A 124 -24.47 -28.93 -11.34
C LYS A 124 -25.69 -28.70 -10.45
N TRP A 125 -26.86 -29.18 -10.86
CA TRP A 125 -28.08 -29.08 -10.05
C TRP A 125 -28.00 -30.00 -8.81
N GLN A 126 -27.53 -31.23 -8.97
CA GLN A 126 -27.30 -32.16 -7.86
C GLN A 126 -26.30 -31.59 -6.84
N GLU A 127 -25.15 -31.07 -7.31
CA GLU A 127 -24.15 -30.46 -6.43
C GLU A 127 -24.70 -29.27 -5.63
N ARG A 128 -25.60 -28.47 -6.22
CA ARG A 128 -26.29 -27.38 -5.50
C ARG A 128 -27.23 -27.91 -4.42
N GLN A 129 -27.98 -28.97 -4.70
CA GLN A 129 -28.88 -29.60 -3.73
C GLN A 129 -28.07 -30.17 -2.55
N GLU A 130 -26.96 -30.85 -2.81
CA GLU A 130 -26.06 -31.39 -1.79
C GLU A 130 -25.48 -30.28 -0.90
N LYS A 131 -24.94 -29.21 -1.51
CA LYS A 131 -24.43 -28.04 -0.75
C LYS A 131 -25.51 -27.36 0.08
N GLN A 132 -26.75 -27.31 -0.42
CA GLN A 132 -27.87 -26.75 0.31
C GLN A 132 -28.27 -27.63 1.51
N ALA A 133 -28.27 -28.95 1.32
CA ALA A 133 -28.52 -29.92 2.39
C ALA A 133 -27.44 -29.86 3.47
N GLU A 134 -26.16 -29.77 3.08
CA GLU A 134 -25.02 -29.66 3.98
C GLU A 134 -25.09 -28.40 4.85
N LYS A 135 -25.33 -27.23 4.24
CA LYS A 135 -25.50 -25.96 5.00
C LYS A 135 -26.69 -26.01 5.94
N THR A 136 -27.78 -26.64 5.52
CA THR A 136 -28.97 -26.79 6.37
C THR A 136 -28.66 -27.68 7.57
N ALA A 137 -27.91 -28.77 7.37
CA ALA A 137 -27.45 -29.65 8.44
C ALA A 137 -26.45 -28.94 9.38
N GLU A 138 -25.50 -28.18 8.85
CA GLU A 138 -24.54 -27.39 9.64
C GLU A 138 -25.26 -26.34 10.50
N ASN A 139 -26.21 -25.60 9.92
CA ASN A 139 -26.99 -24.61 10.66
C ASN A 139 -27.86 -25.26 11.74
N LYS A 140 -28.40 -26.45 11.47
CA LYS A 140 -29.13 -27.22 12.48
C LYS A 140 -28.21 -27.64 13.63
N ARG A 141 -27.01 -28.16 13.34
CA ARG A 141 -26.00 -28.51 14.36
C ARG A 141 -25.62 -27.31 15.23
N LYS A 142 -25.30 -26.16 14.62
CA LYS A 142 -24.97 -24.91 15.35
C LYS A 142 -26.13 -24.43 16.23
N ARG A 143 -27.37 -24.58 15.74
CA ARG A 143 -28.57 -24.26 16.52
C ARG A 143 -28.66 -25.19 17.73
N ASP A 144 -28.57 -26.50 17.53
CA ASP A 144 -28.67 -27.50 18.59
C ASP A 144 -27.56 -27.33 19.65
N GLU A 145 -26.32 -27.02 19.23
CA GLU A 145 -25.20 -26.69 20.13
C GLU A 145 -25.47 -25.46 21.02
N SER A 146 -26.19 -24.46 20.50
CA SER A 146 -26.57 -23.26 21.25
C SER A 146 -27.66 -23.51 22.31
N PHE A 147 -28.36 -24.64 22.23
CA PHE A 147 -29.40 -25.05 23.19
C PHE A 147 -28.88 -25.97 24.31
N ILE A 148 -27.60 -26.34 24.29
CA ILE A 148 -26.97 -27.12 25.37
C ILE A 148 -26.46 -26.12 26.43
N PRO A 149 -26.96 -26.16 27.68
CA PRO A 149 -26.49 -25.27 28.73
C PRO A 149 -25.00 -25.52 29.05
N PRO A 150 -24.21 -24.46 29.31
CA PRO A 150 -22.80 -24.59 29.66
C PRO A 150 -22.63 -25.34 30.99
N LYS A 151 -21.55 -26.13 31.11
CA LYS A 151 -21.15 -26.81 32.36
C LYS A 151 -20.57 -25.84 33.36
#